data_AF-A0A358D3V5-F1
#
_entry.id   AF-A0A358D3V5-F1
#
_cell.length_a   1.000
_cell.length_b   1.000
_cell.length_c   1.000
_cell.angle_alpha   90.00
_cell.angle_beta   90.00
_cell.angle_gamma   90.00
#
_symmetry.space_group_name_H-M   'P 1'
#
loop_
_entity.id
_entity.type
_entity.pdbx_description
1 polymer ?
#
loop_
_entity_poly.entity_id
_entity_poly.type
_entity_poly.pdbx_seq_one_letter_code
_entity_poly.pdbx_strand_id
1 'polypeptide(L)'
;MREGGRRLLIIPPNLGYGAAGAGSAVPANATLLFAVDLVQIVNVSVPAIPSVSAVGTDLEVEDLLVGDGEAVEPGDTVSVHYLGSLVDGTVFDTSWSRGRPFTTQIGVGMVIQGWDQGIIGMREGGRRLLKVPSDLAYGETGAGSSIGPDTPLVFVVDLLRIQG
;
A
#
# COMPACT_ATOMS: atom_id res chain seq x y z
N MET A 1 7.41 -20.69 -6.29
CA MET A 1 8.83 -20.32 -6.11
C MET A 1 9.03 -19.82 -4.68
N ARG A 2 10.27 -19.75 -4.17
CA ARG A 2 10.60 -19.18 -2.85
C ARG A 2 11.36 -17.88 -3.05
N GLU A 3 11.35 -17.00 -2.05
CA GLU A 3 12.13 -15.75 -2.06
C GLU A 3 13.60 -15.99 -2.42
N GLY A 4 14.21 -15.05 -3.13
CA GLY A 4 15.52 -15.19 -3.76
C GLY A 4 15.61 -16.21 -4.90
N GLY A 5 14.53 -16.91 -5.23
CA GLY A 5 14.55 -18.01 -6.20
C GLY A 5 14.33 -17.54 -7.65
N ARG A 6 15.20 -17.99 -8.56
CA ARG A 6 15.01 -17.86 -10.01
C ARG A 6 14.27 -19.07 -10.58
N ARG A 7 13.32 -18.87 -11.48
CA ARG A 7 12.69 -19.94 -12.26
C ARG A 7 12.55 -19.55 -13.72
N LEU A 8 12.93 -20.48 -14.61
CA LEU A 8 12.57 -20.38 -16.03
C LEU A 8 11.14 -20.91 -16.20
N LEU A 9 10.25 -20.07 -16.72
CA LEU A 9 8.91 -20.43 -17.13
C LEU A 9 8.88 -20.61 -18.63
N ILE A 10 8.42 -21.79 -19.06
CA ILE A 10 8.14 -22.09 -20.47
C ILE A 10 6.63 -22.04 -20.61
N ILE A 11 6.14 -20.98 -21.25
CA ILE A 11 4.70 -20.71 -21.37
C ILE A 11 4.27 -21.08 -22.79
N PRO A 12 3.59 -22.21 -22.99
CA PRO A 12 3.08 -22.58 -24.30
C PRO A 12 2.03 -21.55 -24.77
N PRO A 13 1.73 -21.49 -26.07
CA PRO A 13 0.95 -20.39 -26.63
C PRO A 13 -0.45 -20.28 -26.03
N ASN A 14 -1.08 -21.41 -25.69
CA ASN A 14 -2.40 -21.47 -25.05
C ASN A 14 -2.43 -20.88 -23.63
N LEU A 15 -1.27 -20.70 -23.00
CA LEU A 15 -1.11 -20.02 -21.70
C LEU A 15 -0.47 -18.63 -21.84
N GLY A 16 -0.11 -18.22 -23.06
CA GLY A 16 0.45 -16.92 -23.41
C GLY A 16 -0.50 -16.14 -24.32
N TYR A 17 -0.01 -15.70 -25.48
CA TYR A 17 -0.76 -14.84 -26.41
C TYR A 17 -1.52 -15.60 -27.53
N GLY A 18 -1.57 -16.93 -27.46
CA GLY A 18 -2.35 -17.78 -28.36
C GLY A 18 -2.04 -17.58 -29.84
N ALA A 19 -3.02 -17.91 -30.68
CA ALA A 19 -2.91 -17.78 -32.14
C ALA A 19 -2.89 -16.33 -32.64
N ALA A 20 -3.23 -15.35 -31.79
CA ALA A 20 -3.20 -13.94 -32.14
C ALA A 20 -1.79 -13.34 -32.02
N GLY A 21 -0.98 -13.81 -31.06
CA GLY A 21 0.27 -13.13 -30.72
C GLY A 21 0.03 -11.79 -30.01
N ALA A 22 1.08 -10.99 -29.82
CA ALA A 22 1.01 -9.66 -29.22
C ALA A 22 1.94 -8.67 -29.93
N GLY A 23 1.32 -7.74 -30.65
CA GLY A 23 2.03 -6.72 -31.43
C GLY A 23 3.01 -7.33 -32.44
N SER A 24 4.10 -6.62 -32.72
CA SER A 24 5.18 -7.12 -33.57
C SER A 24 6.19 -8.00 -32.82
N ALA A 25 6.19 -7.97 -31.49
CA ALA A 25 7.20 -8.60 -30.66
C ALA A 25 6.92 -10.08 -30.37
N VAL A 26 5.64 -10.47 -30.34
CA VAL A 26 5.25 -11.85 -30.05
C VAL A 26 4.45 -12.43 -31.22
N PRO A 27 5.04 -13.34 -32.01
CA PRO A 27 4.34 -14.01 -33.09
C PRO A 27 3.14 -14.84 -32.62
N ALA A 28 2.19 -15.05 -33.53
CA ALA A 28 1.13 -16.02 -33.36
C ALA A 28 1.69 -17.41 -33.01
N ASN A 29 1.08 -18.07 -32.03
CA ASN A 29 1.46 -19.41 -31.56
C ASN A 29 2.90 -19.51 -30.99
N ALA A 30 3.50 -18.41 -30.54
CA ALA A 30 4.82 -18.44 -29.90
C ALA A 30 4.77 -19.07 -28.49
N THR A 31 5.76 -19.91 -28.18
CA THR A 31 6.05 -20.33 -26.80
C THR A 31 6.99 -19.31 -26.16
N LEU A 32 6.64 -18.82 -24.98
CA LEU A 32 7.41 -17.80 -24.28
C LEU A 32 8.36 -18.44 -23.26
N LEU A 33 9.53 -17.82 -23.10
CA LEU A 33 10.54 -18.19 -22.12
C LEU A 33 10.77 -16.99 -21.21
N PHE A 34 10.39 -17.10 -19.94
CA PHE A 34 10.62 -16.06 -18.94
C PHE A 34 11.57 -16.57 -17.86
N ALA A 35 12.70 -15.91 -17.68
CA ALA A 35 13.49 -16.05 -16.46
C ALA A 35 12.90 -15.09 -15.42
N VAL A 36 12.30 -15.64 -14.36
CA VAL A 36 11.65 -14.86 -13.30
C VAL A 36 12.45 -15.01 -12.02
N ASP A 37 12.81 -13.89 -11.42
CA ASP A 37 13.40 -13.82 -10.08
C ASP A 37 12.32 -13.46 -9.07
N LEU A 38 12.10 -14.32 -8.07
CA LEU A 38 11.29 -13.95 -6.91
C LEU A 38 12.18 -13.21 -5.93
N VAL A 39 12.07 -11.89 -5.89
CA VAL A 39 12.87 -11.10 -4.95
C VAL A 39 12.38 -11.37 -3.52
N GLN A 40 11.09 -11.20 -3.25
CA GLN A 40 10.49 -11.36 -1.92
C GLN A 40 8.99 -11.72 -2.02
N ILE A 41 8.46 -12.42 -1.02
CA ILE A 41 7.05 -12.76 -0.76
C ILE A 41 6.69 -12.07 0.56
N VAL A 42 6.18 -10.85 0.46
CA VAL A 42 5.72 -10.13 1.64
C VAL A 42 4.34 -10.65 2.06
N ASN A 43 4.30 -11.62 2.96
CA ASN A 43 3.07 -12.07 3.61
C ASN A 43 2.69 -11.11 4.74
N VAL A 44 2.10 -9.97 4.38
CA VAL A 44 1.60 -9.03 5.38
C VAL A 44 0.22 -9.51 5.84
N SER A 45 0.14 -10.10 7.04
CA SER A 45 -1.15 -10.34 7.69
C SER A 45 -1.78 -9.01 8.09
N VAL A 46 -3.12 -8.96 8.11
CA VAL A 46 -3.87 -7.80 8.63
C VAL A 46 -3.33 -7.45 10.02
N PRO A 47 -2.81 -6.22 10.24
CA PRO A 47 -2.30 -5.82 11.54
C PRO A 47 -3.44 -5.69 12.56
N ALA A 48 -3.12 -5.90 13.83
CA ALA A 48 -3.95 -5.36 14.90
C ALA A 48 -3.70 -3.85 15.00
N ILE A 49 -4.75 -3.08 15.25
CA ILE A 49 -4.59 -1.68 15.62
C ILE A 49 -4.15 -1.60 17.08
N PRO A 50 -3.05 -0.90 17.40
CA PRO A 50 -2.70 -0.59 18.78
C PRO A 50 -3.83 0.18 19.46
N SER A 51 -4.10 -0.08 20.73
CA SER A 51 -5.10 0.70 21.47
C SER A 51 -4.66 2.17 21.55
N VAL A 52 -5.41 3.05 20.91
CA VAL A 52 -5.19 4.50 20.92
C VAL A 52 -6.24 5.14 21.81
N SER A 53 -5.83 5.89 22.83
CA SER A 53 -6.74 6.56 23.77
C SER A 53 -7.22 7.92 23.28
N ALA A 54 -6.43 8.60 22.45
CA ALA A 54 -6.75 9.90 21.87
C ALA A 54 -5.86 10.15 20.64
N VAL A 55 -6.32 11.06 19.77
CA VAL A 55 -5.53 11.66 18.69
C VAL A 55 -5.37 13.13 19.03
N GLY A 56 -4.12 13.63 18.99
CA GLY A 56 -3.82 15.05 19.24
C GLY A 56 -4.34 15.98 18.16
N THR A 57 -3.94 17.24 18.24
CA THR A 57 -4.24 18.28 17.22
C THR A 57 -3.25 18.25 16.06
N ASP A 58 -2.10 17.62 16.26
CA ASP A 58 -1.07 17.46 15.23
C ASP A 58 -1.07 16.02 14.71
N LEU A 59 -0.55 15.83 13.51
CA LEU A 59 -0.27 14.50 12.98
C LEU A 59 0.78 13.79 13.85
N GLU A 60 0.41 12.63 14.40
CA GLU A 60 1.36 11.76 15.11
C GLU A 60 1.77 10.59 14.22
N VAL A 61 3.08 10.36 14.13
CA VAL A 61 3.69 9.29 13.33
C VAL A 61 4.52 8.40 14.25
N GLU A 62 4.31 7.09 14.18
CA GLU A 62 5.10 6.10 14.91
C GLU A 62 5.46 4.93 13.99
N ASP A 63 6.76 4.64 13.86
CA ASP A 63 7.23 3.44 13.15
C ASP A 63 7.09 2.23 14.08
N LEU A 64 6.09 1.37 13.79
CA LEU A 64 5.90 0.10 14.48
C LEU A 64 6.92 -0.96 14.02
N LEU A 65 7.37 -0.84 12.78
CA LEU A 65 8.48 -1.59 12.19
C LEU A 65 9.21 -0.68 11.21
N VAL A 66 10.51 -0.48 11.42
CA VAL A 66 11.34 0.28 10.47
C VAL A 66 11.76 -0.66 9.34
N GLY A 67 11.43 -0.30 8.11
CA GLY A 67 11.87 -1.03 6.91
C GLY A 67 13.36 -0.83 6.61
N ASP A 68 13.92 -1.69 5.76
CA ASP A 68 15.33 -1.68 5.37
C ASP A 68 15.58 -1.15 3.95
N GLY A 69 14.52 -0.87 3.19
CA GLY A 69 14.61 -0.32 1.83
C GLY A 69 14.75 1.20 1.75
N GLU A 70 14.48 1.72 0.55
CA GLU A 70 14.48 3.16 0.25
C GLU A 70 13.42 3.91 1.08
N ALA A 71 13.68 5.17 1.34
CA ALA A 71 12.77 6.04 2.08
C ALA A 71 11.92 6.85 1.11
N VAL A 72 10.63 6.99 1.41
CA VAL A 72 9.68 7.74 0.58
C VAL A 72 10.05 9.22 0.52
N GLU A 73 10.16 9.75 -0.69
CA GLU A 73 10.30 11.17 -0.99
C GLU A 73 8.99 11.75 -1.56
N PRO A 74 8.77 13.07 -1.47
CA PRO A 74 7.63 13.72 -2.11
C PRO A 74 7.63 13.48 -3.62
N GLY A 75 6.50 13.02 -4.15
CA GLY A 75 6.35 12.67 -5.56
C GLY A 75 6.53 11.17 -5.86
N ASP A 76 6.99 10.37 -4.89
CA ASP A 76 7.10 8.93 -5.08
C ASP A 76 5.73 8.27 -5.23
N THR A 77 5.67 7.27 -6.11
CA THR A 77 4.52 6.36 -6.21
C THR A 77 4.76 5.16 -5.31
N VAL A 78 3.91 4.97 -4.32
CA VAL A 78 4.03 3.89 -3.34
C VAL A 78 2.95 2.84 -3.52
N SER A 79 3.27 1.60 -3.19
CA SER A 79 2.31 0.51 -3.01
C SER A 79 2.24 0.14 -1.53
N VAL A 80 1.06 0.24 -0.95
CA VAL A 80 0.83 0.03 0.48
C VAL A 80 -0.29 -0.94 0.75
N HIS A 81 -0.14 -1.70 1.82
CA HIS A 81 -1.28 -2.23 2.53
C HIS A 81 -1.63 -1.29 3.69
N TYR A 82 -2.92 -1.14 4.00
CA TYR A 82 -3.36 -0.32 5.12
C TYR A 82 -4.65 -0.84 5.74
N LEU A 83 -4.85 -0.46 6.98
CA LEU A 83 -6.09 -0.61 7.75
C LEU A 83 -6.35 0.73 8.45
N GLY A 84 -7.55 1.28 8.23
CA GLY A 84 -8.02 2.52 8.86
C GLY A 84 -9.16 2.26 9.83
N SER A 85 -9.10 2.86 11.01
CA SER A 85 -10.16 2.82 12.01
C SER A 85 -10.45 4.17 12.64
N LEU A 86 -11.59 4.22 13.31
CA LEU A 86 -11.88 5.23 14.33
C LEU A 86 -11.05 4.96 15.59
N VAL A 87 -11.01 5.94 16.51
CA VAL A 87 -10.26 5.84 17.78
C VAL A 87 -10.76 4.70 18.66
N ASP A 88 -12.05 4.36 18.57
CA ASP A 88 -12.65 3.23 19.30
C ASP A 88 -12.28 1.84 18.73
N GLY A 89 -11.49 1.80 17.66
CA GLY A 89 -11.07 0.58 16.96
C GLY A 89 -12.02 0.11 15.87
N THR A 90 -13.14 0.80 15.64
CA THR A 90 -14.07 0.49 14.54
C THR A 90 -13.37 0.69 13.20
N VAL A 91 -13.08 -0.41 12.51
CA VAL A 91 -12.46 -0.39 11.17
C VAL A 91 -13.47 0.13 10.16
N PHE A 92 -13.12 1.21 9.45
CA PHE A 92 -13.95 1.75 8.37
C PHE A 92 -13.44 1.34 6.99
N ASP A 93 -12.14 1.05 6.84
CA ASP A 93 -11.57 0.62 5.56
C ASP A 93 -10.28 -0.20 5.72
N THR A 94 -10.04 -1.09 4.76
CA THR A 94 -8.84 -1.93 4.73
C THR A 94 -8.55 -2.41 3.31
N SER A 95 -7.27 -2.39 2.93
CA SER A 95 -6.82 -2.91 1.63
C SER A 95 -6.95 -4.43 1.50
N TRP A 96 -6.91 -5.17 2.61
CA TRP A 96 -6.98 -6.64 2.60
C TRP A 96 -8.36 -7.17 2.21
N SER A 97 -9.44 -6.48 2.59
CA SER A 97 -10.80 -6.85 2.16
C SER A 97 -10.96 -6.77 0.64
N ARG A 98 -10.13 -5.95 -0.02
CA ARG A 98 -10.10 -5.76 -1.47
C ARG A 98 -9.16 -6.74 -2.18
N GLY A 99 -8.39 -7.53 -1.42
CA GLY A 99 -7.45 -8.54 -1.91
C GLY A 99 -6.24 -7.98 -2.67
N ARG A 100 -5.99 -6.67 -2.63
CA ARG A 100 -4.85 -6.04 -3.32
C ARG A 100 -4.35 -4.78 -2.59
N PRO A 101 -3.05 -4.45 -2.71
CA PRO A 101 -2.51 -3.19 -2.22
C PRO A 101 -3.16 -1.97 -2.87
N PHE A 102 -3.10 -0.84 -2.18
CA PHE A 102 -3.45 0.47 -2.72
C PHE A 102 -2.18 1.15 -3.25
N THR A 103 -2.29 1.78 -4.42
CA THR A 103 -1.17 2.49 -5.06
C THR A 103 -1.54 3.95 -5.22
N THR A 104 -0.67 4.84 -4.75
CA THR A 104 -0.87 6.30 -4.81
C THR A 104 0.47 7.03 -4.85
N GLN A 105 0.45 8.28 -5.29
CA GLN A 105 1.58 9.19 -5.15
C GLN A 105 1.49 9.94 -3.81
N ILE A 106 2.63 10.15 -3.14
CA ILE A 106 2.71 10.78 -1.81
C ILE A 106 3.26 12.19 -1.89
N GLY A 107 2.68 13.11 -1.10
CA GLY A 107 3.17 14.48 -0.96
C GLY A 107 2.75 15.41 -2.11
N VAL A 108 1.69 15.04 -2.84
CA VAL A 108 1.24 15.75 -4.05
C VAL A 108 -0.26 16.06 -4.06
N GLY A 109 -0.99 15.81 -2.97
CA GLY A 109 -2.42 16.10 -2.83
C GLY A 109 -3.34 15.00 -3.34
N MET A 110 -2.86 13.77 -3.51
CA MET A 110 -3.64 12.65 -4.07
C MET A 110 -4.39 11.84 -3.00
N VAL A 111 -4.04 12.03 -1.73
CA VAL A 111 -4.67 11.40 -0.55
C VAL A 111 -4.90 12.47 0.53
N ILE A 112 -5.52 12.07 1.64
CA ILE A 112 -5.70 12.97 2.80
C ILE A 112 -4.34 13.52 3.27
N GLN A 113 -4.32 14.75 3.78
CA GLN A 113 -3.08 15.44 4.14
C GLN A 113 -2.25 14.66 5.18
N GLY A 114 -2.90 13.95 6.10
CA GLY A 114 -2.22 13.11 7.08
C GLY A 114 -1.41 11.97 6.46
N TRP A 115 -1.83 11.43 5.31
CA TRP A 115 -1.05 10.44 4.57
C TRP A 115 0.06 11.10 3.77
N ASP A 116 -0.25 12.18 3.07
CA ASP A 116 0.72 12.94 2.27
C ASP A 116 1.91 13.43 3.10
N GLN A 117 1.67 13.78 4.36
CA GLN A 117 2.71 14.19 5.30
C GLN A 117 3.30 12.99 6.05
N GLY A 118 2.46 12.07 6.54
CA GLY A 118 2.86 11.02 7.46
C GLY A 118 3.64 9.86 6.84
N ILE A 119 3.52 9.66 5.52
CA ILE A 119 4.22 8.58 4.81
C ILE A 119 5.63 9.01 4.37
N ILE A 120 5.91 10.31 4.23
CA ILE A 120 7.24 10.80 3.86
C ILE A 120 8.29 10.26 4.86
N GLY A 121 9.42 9.80 4.32
CA GLY A 121 10.52 9.21 5.09
C GLY A 121 10.25 7.79 5.62
N MET A 122 9.08 7.22 5.40
CA MET A 122 8.82 5.79 5.68
C MET A 122 9.69 4.93 4.76
N ARG A 123 10.28 3.85 5.30
CA ARG A 123 11.15 2.95 4.52
C ARG A 123 10.39 1.75 3.98
N GLU A 124 10.68 1.36 2.75
CA GLU A 124 10.13 0.14 2.13
C GLU A 124 10.37 -1.08 3.03
N GLY A 125 9.33 -1.91 3.20
CA GLY A 125 9.28 -3.01 4.17
C GLY A 125 8.83 -2.61 5.58
N GLY A 126 8.62 -1.32 5.84
CA GLY A 126 8.21 -0.80 7.15
C GLY A 126 6.70 -0.87 7.42
N ARG A 127 6.35 -0.73 8.71
CA ARG A 127 5.00 -0.56 9.23
C ARG A 127 4.92 0.70 10.08
N ARG A 128 3.94 1.55 9.81
CA ARG A 128 3.77 2.85 10.46
C ARG A 128 2.34 3.04 10.96
N LEU A 129 2.22 3.54 12.18
CA LEU A 129 0.98 4.04 12.76
C LEU A 129 0.90 5.55 12.49
N LEU A 130 -0.24 5.98 11.96
CA LEU A 130 -0.60 7.39 11.80
C LEU A 130 -1.83 7.68 12.65
N LYS A 131 -1.76 8.70 13.51
CA LYS A 131 -2.92 9.28 14.16
C LYS A 131 -3.19 10.63 13.52
N VAL A 132 -4.27 10.70 12.77
CA VAL A 132 -4.57 11.81 11.87
C VAL A 132 -5.70 12.63 12.49
N PRO A 133 -5.44 13.89 12.90
CA PRO A 133 -6.51 14.79 13.34
C PRO A 133 -7.49 15.04 12.19
N SER A 134 -8.72 15.42 12.53
CA SER A 134 -9.82 15.48 11.54
C SER A 134 -9.54 16.45 10.39
N ASP A 135 -8.90 17.59 10.66
CA ASP A 135 -8.52 18.61 9.68
C ASP A 135 -7.49 18.12 8.66
N LEU A 136 -6.61 17.18 9.05
CA LEU A 136 -5.70 16.48 8.15
C LEU A 136 -6.31 15.22 7.51
N ALA A 137 -7.57 14.93 7.83
CA ALA A 137 -8.38 13.83 7.29
C ALA A 137 -9.54 14.36 6.44
N TYR A 138 -10.78 14.27 6.93
CA TYR A 138 -12.01 14.63 6.21
C TYR A 138 -12.78 15.82 6.82
N GLY A 139 -12.21 16.46 7.85
CA GLY A 139 -12.70 17.68 8.50
C GLY A 139 -14.16 17.61 8.96
N GLU A 140 -14.79 18.78 8.98
CA GLU A 140 -16.19 18.98 9.39
C GLU A 140 -17.20 18.23 8.49
N THR A 141 -16.80 17.81 7.30
CA THR A 141 -17.69 17.11 6.37
C THR A 141 -17.76 15.62 6.66
N GLY A 142 -16.66 15.01 7.12
CA GLY A 142 -16.53 13.56 7.20
C GLY A 142 -16.48 12.90 5.82
N ALA A 143 -16.65 11.58 5.78
CA ALA A 143 -16.61 10.82 4.52
C ALA A 143 -17.48 9.55 4.55
N GLY A 144 -18.27 9.39 3.49
CA GLY A 144 -19.16 8.25 3.32
C GLY A 144 -20.17 8.13 4.47
N SER A 145 -20.53 6.90 4.83
CA SER A 145 -21.45 6.61 5.95
C SER A 145 -20.74 6.29 7.26
N SER A 146 -19.41 6.15 7.25
CA SER A 146 -18.64 5.58 8.36
C SER A 146 -17.77 6.59 9.10
N ILE A 147 -17.47 7.73 8.47
CA ILE A 147 -16.64 8.78 9.06
C ILE A 147 -17.52 10.04 9.19
N GLY A 148 -17.83 10.43 10.42
CA GLY A 148 -18.61 11.64 10.68
C GLY A 148 -17.78 12.92 10.58
N PRO A 149 -18.43 14.08 10.76
CA PRO A 149 -17.75 15.36 10.99
C PRO A 149 -16.70 15.27 12.10
N ASP A 150 -15.59 16.00 11.93
CA ASP A 150 -14.56 16.21 12.93
C ASP A 150 -14.00 14.92 13.56
N THR A 151 -14.03 13.84 12.79
CA THR A 151 -13.64 12.52 13.26
C THR A 151 -12.15 12.29 13.00
N PRO A 152 -11.32 12.16 14.04
CA PRO A 152 -9.92 11.77 13.88
C PRO A 152 -9.82 10.31 13.47
N LEU A 153 -8.76 9.97 12.73
CA LEU A 153 -8.55 8.64 12.16
C LEU A 153 -7.25 8.03 12.67
N VAL A 154 -7.23 6.70 12.75
CA VAL A 154 -6.04 5.91 13.04
C VAL A 154 -5.77 5.01 11.84
N PHE A 155 -4.54 5.03 11.33
CA PHE A 155 -4.12 4.15 10.25
C PHE A 155 -2.90 3.34 10.65
N VAL A 156 -2.90 2.05 10.32
CA VAL A 156 -1.67 1.26 10.22
C VAL A 156 -1.39 1.04 8.75
N VAL A 157 -0.21 1.47 8.31
CA VAL A 157 0.25 1.42 6.93
C VAL A 157 1.47 0.51 6.85
N ASP A 158 1.46 -0.41 5.90
CA ASP A 158 2.57 -1.27 5.51
C ASP A 158 3.09 -0.84 4.15
N LEU A 159 4.32 -0.32 4.10
CA LEU A 159 4.94 0.11 2.86
C LEU A 159 5.57 -1.10 2.17
N LEU A 160 4.95 -1.53 1.07
CA LEU A 160 5.40 -2.73 0.35
C LEU A 160 6.47 -2.40 -0.66
N ARG A 161 6.31 -1.27 -1.37
CA ARG A 161 7.19 -0.89 -2.46
C ARG A 161 7.14 0.60 -2.79
N ILE A 162 8.29 1.17 -3.15
CA ILE A 162 8.40 2.45 -3.86
C ILE A 162 8.63 2.14 -5.35
N GLN A 163 7.81 2.73 -6.22
CA GLN A 163 7.95 2.60 -7.68
C GLN A 163 8.84 3.74 -8.19
N GLY A 164 10.05 3.39 -8.62
CA GLY A 164 10.94 4.28 -9.36
C GLY A 164 10.66 4.34 -10.85
#